data_AF-A0A7S2D2Z0-F1
#
_entry.id   AF-A0A7S2D2Z0-F1
#
_cell.length_a   1.000
_cell.length_b   1.000
_cell.length_c   1.000
_cell.angle_alpha   90.00
_cell.angle_beta   90.00
_cell.angle_gamma   90.00
#
_symmetry.space_group_name_H-M   'P 1'
#
loop_
_entity.id
_entity.type
_entity.pdbx_description
1 polymer ?
#
loop_
_entity_poly.entity_id
_entity_poly.type
_entity_poly.pdbx_seq_one_letter_code
_entity_poly.pdbx_strand_id
1 'polypeptide(L)'
;EKRYSGNIKRFFGEKNTGYGFIDCLEARQRFGYDVYVHARQMQRCDVGDDVSFTIVRNAKGEPQARNVCKLEDEEKFIAKQQREQMKAQTALLQKRMGTSQAMSAGGAVMDEEQAKRFQALLKKR
;
A
#
# COMPACT_ATOMS: atom_id res chain seq x y z
N GLU A 1 11.39 -0.30 -4.36
CA GLU A 1 11.23 0.95 -5.14
C GLU A 1 12.42 1.85 -4.87
N LYS A 2 12.88 2.64 -5.86
CA LYS A 2 13.97 3.61 -5.64
C LYS A 2 13.42 4.84 -4.91
N ARG A 3 14.04 5.20 -3.79
CA ARG A 3 13.76 6.45 -3.07
C ARG A 3 14.69 7.56 -3.57
N TYR A 4 14.18 8.77 -3.52
CA TYR A 4 14.88 10.01 -3.86
C TYR A 4 14.87 10.89 -2.62
N SER A 5 15.95 11.64 -2.43
CA SER A 5 16.05 12.66 -1.39
C SER A 5 15.96 14.05 -2.03
N GLY A 6 15.38 14.99 -1.29
CA GLY A 6 15.25 16.38 -1.73
C GLY A 6 14.74 17.27 -0.60
N ASN A 7 14.60 18.55 -0.88
CA ASN A 7 14.18 19.55 0.08
C ASN A 7 12.84 20.17 -0.32
N ILE A 8 11.94 20.41 0.63
CA ILE A 8 10.65 21.05 0.32
C ILE A 8 10.86 22.54 0.09
N LYS A 9 10.83 22.95 -1.18
CA LYS A 9 11.12 24.33 -1.61
C LYS A 9 9.97 25.28 -1.31
N ARG A 10 8.74 24.88 -1.65
CA ARG A 10 7.53 25.71 -1.49
C ARG A 10 6.32 24.84 -1.23
N PHE A 11 5.40 25.36 -0.42
CA PHE A 11 4.08 24.79 -0.18
C PHE A 11 3.03 25.90 -0.31
N PHE A 12 1.94 25.59 -1.01
CA PHE A 12 0.83 26.48 -1.31
C PHE A 12 -0.47 25.88 -0.76
N GLY A 13 -1.27 26.69 -0.06
CA GLY A 13 -2.56 26.29 0.49
C GLY A 13 -2.49 25.73 1.91
N GLU A 14 -3.55 25.03 2.33
CA GLU A 14 -3.69 24.49 3.69
C GLU A 14 -3.15 23.06 3.81
N LYS A 15 -2.89 22.61 5.05
CA LYS A 15 -2.28 21.30 5.35
C LYS A 15 -3.07 20.07 4.83
N ASN A 16 -4.33 20.23 4.40
CA ASN A 16 -5.17 19.12 3.90
C ASN A 16 -5.50 19.18 2.40
N THR A 17 -5.51 20.37 1.80
CA THR A 17 -5.94 20.60 0.40
C THR A 17 -4.86 21.24 -0.47
N GLY A 18 -3.78 21.69 0.15
CA GLY A 18 -2.67 22.33 -0.54
C GLY A 18 -1.82 21.38 -1.36
N TYR A 19 -0.79 21.96 -1.96
CA TYR A 19 0.21 21.26 -2.73
C TYR A 19 1.55 21.97 -2.58
N GLY A 20 2.63 21.30 -2.90
CA GLY A 20 3.97 21.86 -2.83
C GLY A 20 4.87 21.29 -3.91
N PHE A 21 6.10 21.76 -3.87
CA PHE A 21 7.17 21.31 -4.77
C PHE A 21 8.41 20.97 -3.96
N ILE A 22 8.97 19.81 -4.25
CA ILE A 22 10.21 19.32 -3.67
C ILE A 22 11.32 19.55 -4.69
N ASP A 23 12.37 20.27 -4.28
CA ASP A 23 13.58 20.43 -5.05
C ASP A 23 14.43 19.17 -4.89
N CYS A 24 14.65 18.47 -5.99
CA CYS A 24 15.46 17.26 -6.04
C CYS A 24 16.29 17.32 -7.30
N LEU A 25 17.61 17.44 -7.14
CA LEU A 25 18.53 17.59 -8.26
C LEU A 25 18.44 16.41 -9.24
N GLU A 26 18.32 15.19 -8.72
CA GLU A 26 18.18 13.98 -9.53
C GLU A 26 16.87 13.98 -10.33
N ALA A 27 15.75 14.37 -9.70
CA ALA A 27 14.47 14.47 -10.39
C ALA A 27 14.48 15.56 -11.46
N ARG A 28 15.09 16.71 -11.18
CA ARG A 28 15.21 17.82 -12.13
C ARG A 28 16.10 17.45 -13.32
N GLN A 29 17.20 16.72 -13.10
CA GLN A 29 18.04 16.23 -14.20
C GLN A 29 17.32 15.18 -15.05
N ARG A 30 16.50 14.33 -14.43
CA ARG A 30 15.83 13.23 -15.12
C ARG A 30 14.55 13.64 -15.84
N PHE A 31 13.78 14.55 -15.26
CA PHE A 31 12.45 14.93 -15.72
C PHE A 31 12.37 16.38 -16.19
N GLY A 32 13.33 17.24 -15.83
CA GLY A 32 13.31 18.67 -16.16
C GLY A 32 12.45 19.53 -15.23
N TYR A 33 11.78 18.93 -14.24
CA TYR A 33 10.79 19.60 -13.38
C TYR A 33 11.02 19.29 -11.89
N ASP A 34 10.56 20.21 -11.04
CA ASP A 34 10.45 20.00 -9.59
C ASP A 34 9.36 18.95 -9.30
N VAL A 35 9.49 18.21 -8.20
CA VAL A 35 8.56 17.11 -7.89
C VAL A 35 7.32 17.65 -7.19
N TYR A 36 6.15 17.39 -7.76
CA TYR A 36 4.88 17.78 -7.16
C TYR A 36 4.56 16.94 -5.92
N VAL A 37 4.15 17.57 -4.82
CA VAL A 37 3.69 16.88 -3.61
C VAL A 37 2.32 17.40 -3.18
N HIS A 38 1.41 16.48 -2.85
CA HIS A 38 0.09 16.84 -2.32
C HIS A 38 0.13 17.00 -0.79
N ALA A 39 -0.68 17.89 -0.21
CA ALA A 39 -0.69 18.17 1.22
C ALA A 39 -0.87 16.92 2.12
N ARG A 40 -1.66 15.95 1.67
CA ARG A 40 -1.82 14.65 2.37
C ARG A 40 -0.52 13.86 2.54
N GLN A 41 0.49 14.09 1.69
CA GLN A 41 1.81 13.47 1.81
C GLN A 41 2.74 14.30 2.71
N MET A 42 2.39 15.55 3.01
CA MET A 42 3.18 16.53 3.78
C MET A 42 2.89 16.51 5.29
N GLN A 43 2.13 15.54 5.81
CA GLN A 43 1.58 15.59 7.18
C GLN A 43 2.60 15.78 8.31
N ARG A 44 3.87 15.45 8.10
CA ARG A 44 4.96 15.56 9.09
C ARG A 44 6.20 16.26 8.54
N CYS A 45 6.08 16.97 7.43
CA CYS A 45 7.19 17.69 6.82
C CYS A 45 6.75 19.13 6.61
N ASP A 46 7.67 20.07 6.80
CA ASP A 46 7.41 21.49 6.56
C ASP A 46 8.35 22.03 5.46
N VAL A 47 8.08 23.25 4.98
CA VAL A 47 8.94 23.90 3.98
C VAL A 47 10.33 24.08 4.57
N GLY A 48 11.36 23.63 3.83
CA GLY A 48 12.75 23.63 4.27
C GLY A 48 13.24 22.31 4.87
N ASP A 49 12.35 21.35 5.16
CA ASP A 49 12.76 20.02 5.63
C ASP A 49 13.34 19.17 4.48
N ASP A 50 14.37 18.39 4.82
CA ASP A 50 14.88 17.32 3.96
C ASP A 50 14.00 16.09 4.06
N VAL A 51 13.56 15.59 2.91
CA VAL A 51 12.60 14.51 2.78
C VAL A 51 13.08 13.42 1.85
N SER A 52 12.64 12.20 2.14
CA SER A 52 12.81 11.02 1.31
C SER A 52 11.46 10.56 0.77
N PHE A 53 11.39 10.32 -0.53
CA PHE A 53 10.14 10.03 -1.23
C PHE A 53 10.36 9.10 -2.42
N THR A 54 9.28 8.50 -2.93
CA THR A 54 9.28 7.79 -4.21
C THR A 54 8.62 8.65 -5.28
N ILE A 55 9.09 8.54 -6.52
CA ILE A 55 8.55 9.31 -7.66
C ILE A 55 7.61 8.41 -8.46
N VAL A 56 6.38 8.89 -8.67
CA VAL A 56 5.38 8.31 -9.56
C VAL A 56 5.04 9.33 -10.62
N ARG A 57 5.01 8.93 -11.90
CA ARG A 57 4.63 9.83 -13.00
C ARG A 57 3.11 9.84 -13.16
N ASN A 58 2.54 11.01 -13.41
CA ASN A 58 1.13 11.13 -13.78
C ASN A 58 0.90 10.81 -15.27
N ALA A 59 -0.36 10.89 -15.73
CA ALA A 59 -0.71 10.68 -17.14
C ALA A 59 -0.05 11.68 -18.11
N LYS A 60 0.40 12.84 -17.61
CA LYS A 60 1.13 13.86 -18.38
C LYS A 60 2.65 13.66 -18.32
N GLY A 61 3.14 12.64 -17.61
CA GLY A 61 4.56 12.36 -17.42
C GLY A 61 5.24 13.18 -16.32
N GLU A 62 4.51 14.02 -15.59
CA GLU A 62 5.06 14.89 -14.54
C GLU A 62 5.35 14.09 -13.26
N PRO A 63 6.50 14.34 -12.60
CA PRO A 63 6.89 13.61 -11.39
C PRO A 63 6.05 14.04 -10.18
N GLN A 64 5.42 13.07 -9.52
CA GLN A 64 4.68 13.25 -8.26
C GLN A 64 5.32 12.44 -7.14
N ALA A 65 5.50 13.08 -5.99
CA ALA A 65 6.02 12.46 -4.78
C ALA A 65 4.95 11.60 -4.09
N ARG A 66 5.35 10.40 -3.71
CA ARG A 66 4.58 9.47 -2.88
C ARG A 66 5.46 9.01 -1.71
N ASN A 67 4.80 8.52 -0.65
CA ASN A 67 5.47 7.95 0.51
C ASN A 67 6.51 8.91 1.10
N VAL A 68 6.15 10.19 1.19
CA VAL A 68 7.05 11.25 1.67
C VAL A 68 7.23 11.09 3.18
N CYS A 69 8.48 11.08 3.62
CA CYS A 69 8.84 11.17 5.03
C CYS A 69 10.07 12.05 5.19
N LYS A 70 10.36 12.50 6.42
CA LYS A 70 11.64 13.17 6.72
C LYS A 70 12.80 12.23 6.40
N LEU A 71 13.90 12.80 5.92
CA LEU A 71 15.10 12.04 5.57
C LEU A 71 15.63 11.23 6.77
N GLU A 72 15.60 11.82 7.96
CA GLU A 72 16.00 11.18 9.23
C GLU A 72 15.12 9.98 9.63
N ASP A 73 13.87 9.95 9.18
CA ASP A 73 12.89 8.91 9.53
C ASP A 73 12.71 7.88 8.42
N GLU A 74 13.56 7.90 7.38
CA GLU A 74 13.48 7.00 6.23
C GLU A 74 13.42 5.53 6.67
N GLU A 75 14.34 5.12 7.54
CA GLU A 75 14.46 3.73 8.00
C GLU A 75 13.23 3.29 8.79
N LYS A 76 12.73 4.16 9.68
CA LYS A 76 11.53 3.90 10.48
C LYS A 76 10.30 3.76 9.58
N PHE A 77 10.21 4.59 8.54
CA PHE A 77 9.13 4.52 7.57
C PHE A 77 9.16 3.21 6.78
N ILE A 78 10.34 2.77 6.32
CA ILE A 78 10.50 1.50 5.60
C ILE A 78 10.14 0.33 6.51
N ALA A 79 10.66 0.29 7.74
CA ALA A 79 10.36 -0.76 8.71
C ALA A 79 8.86 -0.81 9.05
N LYS A 80 8.21 0.35 9.19
CA LYS A 80 6.76 0.43 9.43
C LYS A 80 5.97 -0.14 8.24
N GLN A 81 6.30 0.26 7.01
CA GLN A 81 5.65 -0.28 5.81
C GLN A 81 5.83 -1.79 5.68
N GLN A 82 7.04 -2.29 5.89
CA GLN A 82 7.31 -3.73 5.86
C GLN A 82 6.51 -4.48 6.92
N ARG A 83 6.44 -3.96 8.15
CA ARG A 83 5.64 -4.56 9.23
C ARG A 83 4.14 -4.58 8.90
N GLU A 84 3.62 -3.50 8.34
CA GLU A 84 2.21 -3.40 7.93
C GLU A 84 1.89 -4.37 6.79
N GLN A 85 2.77 -4.47 5.78
CA GLN A 85 2.64 -5.43 4.68
C GLN A 85 2.70 -6.88 5.19
N MET A 86 3.64 -7.19 6.09
CA MET A 86 3.78 -8.53 6.67
C MET A 86 2.55 -8.90 7.51
N LYS A 87 2.04 -7.97 8.32
CA LYS A 87 0.79 -8.17 9.08
C LYS A 87 -0.40 -8.39 8.15
N ALA A 88 -0.54 -7.59 7.08
CA ALA A 88 -1.63 -7.73 6.12
C ALA A 88 -1.56 -9.10 5.40
N GLN A 89 -0.36 -9.53 4.99
CA GLN A 89 -0.14 -10.82 4.34
C GLN A 89 -0.44 -11.99 5.29
N THR A 90 0.05 -11.94 6.53
CA THR A 90 -0.24 -12.96 7.55
C THR A 90 -1.74 -13.00 7.88
N ALA A 91 -2.41 -11.85 8.01
CA ALA A 91 -3.85 -11.80 8.25
C ALA A 91 -4.67 -12.38 7.07
N LEU A 92 -4.24 -12.13 5.83
CA LEU A 92 -4.84 -12.73 4.62
C LEU A 92 -4.65 -14.26 4.59
N LEU A 93 -3.46 -14.76 4.92
CA LEU A 93 -3.19 -16.19 5.03
C LEU A 93 -4.02 -16.84 6.14
N GLN A 94 -4.14 -16.19 7.30
CA GLN A 94 -4.93 -16.69 8.43
C GLN A 94 -6.44 -16.71 8.12
N LYS A 95 -6.97 -15.69 7.42
CA LYS A 95 -8.36 -15.70 6.90
C LYS A 95 -8.60 -16.80 5.86
N ARG A 96 -7.62 -17.06 4.98
CA ARG A 96 -7.69 -18.16 4.01
C ARG A 96 -7.65 -19.54 4.68
N MET A 97 -6.86 -19.71 5.74
CA MET A 97 -6.83 -20.96 6.51
C MET A 97 -8.12 -21.19 7.32
N GLY A 98 -8.71 -20.13 7.89
CA GLY A 98 -9.99 -20.22 8.61
C GLY A 98 -11.19 -20.51 7.70
N THR A 99 -11.16 -20.07 6.45
CA THR A 99 -12.19 -20.41 5.44
C THR A 99 -12.06 -21.85 4.93
N SER A 100 -10.84 -22.41 4.86
CA SER A 100 -10.64 -23.84 4.59
C SER A 100 -10.97 -24.76 5.78
N GLN A 101 -10.81 -24.29 7.03
CA GLN A 101 -11.16 -25.07 8.23
C GLN A 101 -12.68 -25.07 8.53
N ALA A 102 -13.42 -24.04 8.13
CA ALA A 102 -14.88 -24.05 8.18
C ALA A 102 -15.55 -25.04 7.19
N MET A 103 -14.79 -25.56 6.22
CA MET A 103 -15.19 -26.73 5.41
C MET A 103 -14.62 -28.06 5.94
N SER A 104 -13.82 -28.06 7.01
CA SER A 104 -13.25 -29.27 7.61
C SER A 104 -13.81 -29.62 9.00
N ALA A 105 -14.76 -28.83 9.52
CA ALA A 105 -15.49 -29.16 10.75
C ALA A 105 -16.87 -29.74 10.39
N GLY A 106 -16.89 -31.01 9.97
CA GLY A 106 -18.14 -31.78 9.82
C GLY A 106 -18.19 -32.83 8.72
N GLY A 107 -17.11 -33.09 7.98
CA GLY A 107 -17.09 -34.09 6.91
C GLY A 107 -16.67 -35.47 7.43
N ALA A 108 -17.57 -36.21 8.08
CA ALA A 108 -17.46 -37.66 8.04
C ALA A 108 -17.58 -38.07 6.57
N VAL A 109 -16.53 -38.68 6.01
CA VAL A 109 -16.58 -39.27 4.67
C VAL A 109 -17.70 -40.30 4.64
N MET A 110 -18.87 -39.92 4.11
CA MET A 110 -19.93 -40.88 3.85
C MET A 110 -19.46 -41.80 2.74
N ASP A 111 -19.44 -43.10 3.04
CA ASP A 111 -19.14 -44.15 2.09
C ASP A 111 -20.10 -44.11 0.88
N GLU A 112 -19.65 -44.59 -0.28
CA GLU A 112 -20.33 -44.41 -1.57
C GLU A 112 -21.79 -44.93 -1.57
N GLU A 113 -22.07 -45.95 -0.76
CA GLU A 113 -23.42 -46.50 -0.57
C GLU A 113 -24.36 -45.54 0.15
N GLN A 114 -23.85 -44.76 1.11
CA GLN A 114 -24.64 -43.81 1.90
C GLN A 114 -25.02 -42.58 1.05
N ALA A 115 -24.11 -42.11 0.19
CA ALA A 115 -24.36 -41.00 -0.73
C ALA A 115 -25.42 -41.35 -1.81
N LYS A 116 -25.37 -42.58 -2.35
CA LYS A 116 -26.36 -43.06 -3.33
C LYS A 116 -27.76 -43.18 -2.73
N ARG A 117 -27.88 -43.65 -1.49
CA ARG A 117 -29.15 -43.79 -0.78
C ARG A 117 -29.81 -42.45 -0.47
N PHE A 118 -29.01 -41.42 -0.14
CA PHE A 118 -29.49 -40.07 0.10
C PHE A 118 -29.96 -39.36 -1.18
N GLN A 119 -29.24 -39.52 -2.30
CA GLN A 119 -29.70 -39.00 -3.60
C GLN A 119 -30.98 -39.69 -4.12
N ALA A 120 -31.14 -40.98 -3.85
CA ALA A 120 -32.34 -41.72 -4.25
C ALA A 120 -33.60 -41.26 -3.49
N LEU A 121 -33.47 -40.82 -2.22
CA LEU A 121 -34.56 -40.27 -1.42
C LEU A 121 -35.02 -38.89 -1.91
N LEU A 122 -34.11 -38.06 -2.42
CA LEU A 122 -34.44 -36.72 -2.95
C LEU A 122 -35.12 -36.77 -4.32
N LYS A 123 -34.92 -37.84 -5.10
CA LYS A 123 -35.54 -38.02 -6.43
C LYS A 123 -36.93 -38.67 -6.39
N LYS A 124 -37.43 -39.05 -5.22
CA LYS A 124 -38.78 -39.61 -5.04
C LYS A 124 -39.72 -38.56 -4.46
N ARG A 125 -40.09 -37.59 -5.27
CA ARG A 125 -41.27 -36.74 -5.06
C ARG A 125 -41.96 -36.51 -6.39
#